data_AF-A0A2S5QVZ7-F1
#
_entry.id   AF-A0A2S5QVZ7-F1
#
_cell.length_a   1.000
_cell.length_b   1.000
_cell.length_c   1.000
_cell.angle_alpha   90.00
_cell.angle_beta   90.00
_cell.angle_gamma   90.00
#
_symmetry.space_group_name_H-M   'P 1'
#
loop_
_entity.id
_entity.type
_entity.pdbx_description
1 polymer ?
#
loop_
_entity_poly.entity_id
_entity_poly.type
_entity_poly.pdbx_seq_one_letter_code
_entity_poly.pdbx_strand_id
1 'polypeptide(L)'
;MSTNILEYRNNWEADKYSVNGTEISELKSVIINGKQYSVESKICSIPYSDMGHVYTGTSKHFFVRETLFGMTMRFDLNKIVKSTTVEAVDYL
;
A
#
# COMPACT_ATOMS: atom_id res chain seq x y z
N MET A 1 19.62 9.33 10.92
CA MET A 1 19.02 9.12 9.59
C MET A 1 17.53 9.26 9.78
N SER A 2 16.85 10.05 8.96
CA SER A 2 15.40 10.18 9.01
C SER A 2 14.79 8.89 8.47
N THR A 3 14.04 8.16 9.30
CA THR A 3 13.34 6.94 8.86
C THR A 3 12.09 7.35 8.11
N ASN A 4 12.00 6.96 6.83
CA ASN A 4 10.86 7.27 5.96
C ASN A 4 9.73 6.29 6.24
N ILE A 5 8.94 6.54 7.29
CA ILE A 5 7.85 5.64 7.69
C ILE A 5 6.69 5.77 6.71
N LEU A 6 6.26 4.63 6.16
CA LEU A 6 5.05 4.53 5.35
C LEU A 6 3.83 4.58 6.25
N GLU A 7 2.95 5.53 6.00
CA GLU A 7 1.67 5.69 6.66
C GLU A 7 0.55 5.35 5.68
N TYR A 8 -0.56 4.86 6.22
CA TYR A 8 -1.73 4.48 5.45
C TYR A 8 -2.98 5.08 6.06
N ARG A 9 -3.84 5.61 5.21
CA ARG A 9 -5.19 6.07 5.56
C ARG A 9 -6.16 5.60 4.50
N ASN A 10 -7.32 5.14 4.95
CA ASN A 10 -8.46 4.89 4.08
C ASN A 10 -9.49 5.98 4.32
N ASN A 11 -10.06 6.54 3.25
CA ASN A 11 -11.28 7.33 3.32
C ASN A 11 -12.37 6.66 2.47
N TRP A 12 -13.56 7.26 2.45
CA TRP A 12 -14.70 6.72 1.72
C TRP A 12 -14.52 6.69 0.19
N GLU A 13 -13.53 7.41 -0.35
CA GLU A 13 -13.26 7.53 -1.78
C GLU A 13 -12.08 6.64 -2.24
N ALA A 14 -11.04 6.50 -1.41
CA ALA A 14 -9.78 5.88 -1.79
C ALA A 14 -8.89 5.49 -0.59
N ASP A 15 -7.95 4.58 -0.86
CA ASP A 15 -6.78 4.35 -0.03
C ASP A 15 -5.67 5.34 -0.38
N LYS A 16 -5.03 5.88 0.65
CA LYS A 16 -3.95 6.87 0.55
C LYS A 16 -2.74 6.42 1.35
N TYR A 17 -1.57 6.64 0.78
CA TYR A 17 -0.28 6.37 1.42
C TYR A 17 0.50 7.66 1.55
N SER A 18 1.15 7.86 2.69
CA SER A 18 2.03 9.00 2.90
C SER A 18 3.37 8.58 3.48
N VAL A 19 4.40 9.38 3.22
CA VAL A 19 5.71 9.26 3.84
C VAL A 19 6.07 10.61 4.41
N ASN A 20 6.33 10.66 5.72
CA ASN A 20 6.59 11.91 6.46
C ASN A 20 5.50 12.99 6.23
N GLY A 21 4.24 12.57 6.15
CA GLY A 21 3.09 13.46 5.91
C GLY A 21 2.84 13.86 4.45
N THR A 22 3.69 13.47 3.50
CA THR A 22 3.50 13.73 2.07
C THR A 22 2.85 12.52 1.40
N GLU A 23 1.71 12.73 0.72
CA GLU A 23 1.04 11.66 -0.04
C GLU A 23 1.94 11.18 -1.19
N ILE A 24 2.06 9.87 -1.36
CA ILE A 24 2.85 9.25 -2.42
C ILE A 24 1.95 8.58 -3.45
N SER A 25 2.36 8.67 -4.70
CA SER A 25 1.65 8.12 -5.85
C SER A 25 2.24 6.78 -6.31
N GLU A 26 3.54 6.56 -6.08
CA GLU A 26 4.24 5.32 -6.40
C GLU A 26 5.08 4.83 -5.22
N LEU A 27 5.16 3.52 -5.07
CA LEU A 27 6.01 2.84 -4.10
C LEU A 27 6.60 1.60 -4.77
N LYS A 28 7.94 1.53 -4.82
CA LYS A 28 8.69 0.48 -5.53
C LYS A 28 9.40 -0.48 -4.58
N SER A 29 9.86 0.00 -3.43
CA SER A 29 10.47 -0.87 -2.43
C SER A 29 10.26 -0.37 -1.00
N VAL A 30 10.21 -1.33 -0.08
CA VAL A 30 10.01 -1.09 1.37
C VAL A 30 10.94 -1.97 2.19
N ILE A 31 11.24 -1.55 3.42
CA ILE A 31 11.88 -2.37 4.45
C ILE A 31 10.84 -2.73 5.51
N ILE A 32 10.74 -4.02 5.81
CA ILE A 32 9.84 -4.57 6.84
C ILE A 32 10.67 -5.54 7.68
N ASN A 33 10.74 -5.30 8.99
CA ASN A 33 11.56 -6.08 9.93
C ASN A 33 13.03 -6.22 9.48
N GLY A 34 13.62 -5.15 8.91
CA GLY A 34 15.02 -5.13 8.48
C GLY A 34 15.30 -5.81 7.14
N LYS A 35 14.29 -6.38 6.46
CA LYS A 35 14.43 -6.97 5.12
C LYS A 35 13.77 -6.07 4.09
N GLN A 36 14.46 -5.85 2.97
CA GLN A 36 13.93 -5.09 1.83
C GLN A 36 13.08 -5.99 0.93
N TYR A 37 11.96 -5.45 0.46
CA TYR A 37 11.05 -6.11 -0.44
C TYR A 37 10.68 -5.23 -1.63
N SER A 38 10.42 -5.87 -2.76
CA SER A 38 9.84 -5.20 -3.93
C SER A 38 8.34 -5.04 -3.77
N VAL A 39 7.84 -3.90 -4.22
CA VAL A 39 6.42 -3.56 -4.19
C VAL A 39 5.84 -3.67 -5.61
N GLU A 40 4.58 -4.09 -5.69
CA GLU A 40 3.75 -4.03 -6.89
C GLU A 40 2.55 -3.15 -6.56
N SER A 41 2.17 -2.25 -7.49
CA SER A 41 0.93 -1.50 -7.35
C SER A 41 -0.16 -2.09 -8.24
N LYS A 42 -1.38 -2.11 -7.74
CA LYS A 42 -2.56 -2.51 -8.51
C LYS A 42 -3.70 -1.56 -8.25
N ILE A 43 -4.40 -1.16 -9.32
CA ILE A 43 -5.65 -0.43 -9.20
C ILE A 43 -6.76 -1.45 -8.91
N CYS A 44 -7.44 -1.26 -7.80
CA CYS A 44 -8.58 -2.04 -7.36
C CYS A 44 -9.85 -1.20 -7.53
N SER A 45 -10.86 -1.79 -8.16
CA SER A 45 -12.19 -1.19 -8.28
C SER A 45 -13.03 -1.61 -7.09
N ILE A 46 -13.49 -0.63 -6.31
CA ILE A 46 -14.35 -0.85 -5.15
C ILE A 46 -15.74 -0.34 -5.51
N PRO A 47 -16.74 -1.23 -5.64
CA PRO A 47 -18.12 -0.78 -5.84
C PRO A 47 -18.62 -0.13 -4.55
N TYR A 48 -19.26 1.03 -4.66
CA TYR A 48 -19.96 1.67 -3.56
C TYR A 48 -21.35 2.13 -4.01
N SER A 49 -22.28 2.23 -3.07
CA SER A 49 -23.62 2.72 -3.35
C SER A 49 -23.86 4.03 -2.62
N ASP A 50 -24.29 5.04 -3.38
CA ASP A 50 -24.71 6.33 -2.85
C ASP A 50 -26.11 6.67 -3.39
N MET A 51 -27.02 7.01 -2.48
CA MET A 51 -28.44 7.28 -2.77
C MET A 51 -29.14 6.27 -3.70
N GLY A 52 -28.75 4.99 -3.67
CA GLY A 52 -29.32 3.93 -4.51
C GLY A 52 -28.71 3.79 -5.90
N HIS A 53 -27.72 4.61 -6.24
CA HIS A 53 -26.90 4.46 -7.44
C HIS A 53 -25.63 3.66 -7.11
N VAL A 54 -25.16 2.83 -8.04
CA VAL A 54 -23.91 2.07 -7.90
C VAL A 54 -22.81 2.80 -8.65
N TYR A 55 -21.76 3.17 -7.93
CA TYR A 55 -20.56 3.81 -8.46
C TYR A 55 -19.37 2.87 -8.29
N THR A 56 -18.33 3.10 -9.11
CA THR A 56 -17.05 2.39 -8.98
C THR A 56 -15.99 3.38 -8.55
N GLY A 57 -15.52 3.26 -7.31
CA GLY A 57 -14.32 3.93 -6.84
C GLY A 57 -13.08 3.19 -7.32
N THR A 58 -12.04 3.90 -7.72
CA THR A 58 -10.74 3.31 -8.03
C THR A 58 -9.76 3.64 -6.91
N SER A 59 -9.20 2.60 -6.30
CA SER A 59 -8.20 2.72 -5.23
C SER A 59 -6.91 2.04 -5.66
N LYS A 60 -5.75 2.67 -5.43
CA LYS A 60 -4.45 2.04 -5.69
C LYS A 60 -4.01 1.30 -4.43
N HIS A 61 -3.69 0.02 -4.56
CA HIS A 61 -3.15 -0.79 -3.48
C HIS A 61 -1.70 -1.16 -3.78
N PHE A 62 -0.86 -1.17 -2.75
CA PHE A 62 0.50 -1.67 -2.83
C PHE A 62 0.62 -3.08 -2.22
N PHE A 63 1.35 -3.96 -2.90
CA PHE A 63 1.57 -5.34 -2.49
C PHE A 63 3.04 -5.65 -2.41
N VAL A 64 3.46 -6.28 -1.32
CA VAL A 64 4.80 -6.83 -1.18
C VAL A 64 4.86 -8.18 -1.88
N ARG A 65 5.92 -8.42 -2.65
CA ARG A 65 6.20 -9.72 -3.26
C ARG A 65 7.26 -10.48 -2.47
N GLU A 66 6.94 -11.70 -2.08
CA GLU A 66 7.90 -12.61 -1.45
C GLU A 66 7.73 -14.04 -1.97
N THR A 67 8.85 -14.72 -2.23
CA THR A 67 8.85 -16.13 -2.62
C THR A 67 8.88 -17.01 -1.37
N LEU A 68 7.78 -17.72 -1.13
CA LEU A 68 7.66 -18.71 -0.06
C LEU A 68 7.44 -20.08 -0.70
N PHE A 69 8.23 -21.08 -0.30
CA PHE A 69 8.13 -22.45 -0.82
C PHE A 69 8.14 -22.54 -2.36
N GLY A 70 8.92 -21.69 -3.04
CA GLY A 70 9.02 -21.66 -4.50
C GLY A 70 7.88 -20.94 -5.22
N MET A 71 6.91 -20.39 -4.48
CA MET A 71 5.80 -19.61 -5.04
C MET A 71 5.91 -18.13 -4.66
N THR A 72 5.78 -17.24 -5.65
CA THR A 72 5.69 -15.79 -5.40
C THR A 72 4.31 -15.45 -4.84
N MET A 73 4.27 -15.08 -3.57
CA MET A 73 3.08 -14.61 -2.88
C MET A 73 3.03 -13.09 -2.87
N ARG A 74 1.81 -12.56 -2.82
CA ARG A 74 1.53 -11.12 -2.71
C ARG A 74 0.87 -10.84 -1.36
N PHE A 75 1.41 -9.89 -0.62
CA PHE A 75 0.88 -9.47 0.66
C PHE A 75 0.48 -8.01 0.59
N ASP A 76 -0.79 -7.71 0.92
CA ASP A 76 -1.33 -6.34 0.87
C ASP A 76 -0.71 -5.46 1.96
N LEU A 77 -0.05 -4.36 1.57
CA LEU A 77 0.57 -3.44 2.50
C LEU A 77 -0.45 -2.77 3.43
N ASN A 78 -1.72 -2.64 3.05
CA ASN A 78 -2.77 -2.07 3.90
C ASN A 78 -2.98 -2.88 5.18
N LYS A 79 -2.71 -4.18 5.13
CA LYS A 79 -2.79 -5.06 6.30
C LYS A 79 -1.51 -5.01 7.13
N ILE A 80 -0.36 -4.94 6.46
CA ILE A 80 0.94 -4.96 7.12
C ILE A 80 1.20 -3.66 7.87
N VAL A 81 0.98 -2.51 7.23
CA VAL A 81 1.25 -1.17 7.79
C VAL A 81 0.45 -0.86 9.06
N LYS A 82 -0.69 -1.54 9.28
CA LYS A 82 -1.50 -1.41 10.51
C LYS A 82 -0.89 -2.12 11.71
N SER A 83 -0.03 -3.10 11.48
CA SER A 83 0.49 -4.01 12.52
C SER A 83 2.01 -3.95 12.67
N THR A 84 2.71 -3.45 11.66
CA THR A 84 4.17 -3.45 11.57
C THR A 84 4.65 -2.14 10.98
N THR A 85 5.75 -1.60 11.50
CA THR A 85 6.43 -0.46 10.90
C THR A 85 6.98 -0.84 9.53
N VAL A 86 6.60 -0.08 8.52
CA VAL A 86 7.08 -0.23 7.15
C VAL A 86 7.86 1.02 6.79
N GLU A 87 9.11 0.86 6.37
CA GLU A 87 9.94 1.96 5.87
C GLU A 87 9.89 2.00 4.35
N ALA A 88 9.55 3.15 3.78
CA ALA A 88 9.55 3.39 2.35
C ALA A 88 10.97 3.76 1.88
N VAL A 89 11.47 3.03 0.88
CA VAL A 89 12.86 3.19 0.38
C VAL A 89 12.89 3.88 -0.98
N ASP A 90 11.98 3.50 -1.88
CA ASP A 90 11.89 4.06 -3.24
C ASP A 90 10.42 4.36 -3.56
N TYR A 91 10.09 5.64 -3.71
CA TYR A 91 8.74 6.17 -3.90
C TYR A 91 8.74 7.53 -4.63
N LEU A 92 7.60 7.89 -5.21
CA LEU A 92 7.31 9.18 -5.86
C LEU A 92 6.04 9.82 -5.31
#